data_AF-A0A484BRR3-F1
#
_entry.id   AF-A0A484BRR3-F1
#
_cell.length_a   1.000
_cell.length_b   1.000
_cell.length_c   1.000
_cell.angle_alpha   90.00
_cell.angle_beta   90.00
_cell.angle_gamma   90.00
#
_symmetry.space_group_name_H-M   'P 1'
#
loop_
_entity.id
_entity.type
_entity.pdbx_description
1 polymer ?
#
loop_
_entity_poly.entity_id
_entity_poly.type
_entity_poly.pdbx_seq_one_letter_code
_entity_poly.pdbx_strand_id
1 'polypeptide(L)'
;MHPGEIEVNEITGIWSFLMSIDWKDPWLIGLILVHVLTTSTALLTRNCTNFQVFLFLVLLSFVYFSESINEYAAANWKTFSKQQYFDNNGLFISTVFSIPILLNCMLLIGTWLYSSTQIMVTLKTAQLKERARRENSAATTAPITPSAAAKNLKEE
;
A
#
# COMPACT_ATOMS: atom_id res chain seq x y z
N MET A 1 6.19 -39.21 -32.85
CA MET A 1 5.37 -38.37 -31.94
C MET A 1 5.01 -39.22 -30.73
N HIS A 2 5.56 -38.88 -29.55
CA HIS A 2 5.19 -39.48 -28.26
C HIS A 2 4.29 -38.50 -27.50
N PRO A 3 3.18 -38.96 -26.90
CA PRO A 3 2.28 -38.13 -26.11
C PRO A 3 2.81 -38.03 -24.67
N GLY A 4 3.11 -36.83 -24.18
CA GLY A 4 3.24 -36.64 -22.72
C GLY A 4 4.35 -35.74 -22.16
N GLU A 5 5.17 -35.06 -22.96
CA GLU A 5 6.16 -34.11 -22.39
C GLU A 5 5.89 -32.69 -22.88
N ILE A 6 5.10 -31.98 -22.07
CA ILE A 6 5.17 -30.53 -21.97
C ILE A 6 6.56 -30.23 -21.39
N GLU A 7 7.57 -30.06 -22.25
CA GLU A 7 8.85 -29.50 -21.81
C GLU A 7 8.59 -28.07 -21.36
N VAL A 8 8.42 -27.94 -20.04
CA VAL A 8 8.39 -26.74 -19.22
C VAL A 8 9.71 -25.97 -19.38
N ASN A 9 9.97 -25.44 -20.57
CA ASN A 9 11.22 -24.79 -20.93
C ASN A 9 11.15 -23.26 -20.93
N GLU A 10 10.12 -22.68 -20.31
CA GLU A 10 10.04 -21.23 -20.10
C GLU A 10 10.29 -20.80 -18.64
N ILE A 11 10.19 -21.72 -17.68
CA ILE A 11 10.49 -21.43 -16.26
C ILE A 11 12.01 -21.37 -16.01
N THR A 12 12.81 -21.85 -16.97
CA THR A 12 14.28 -21.88 -16.88
C THR A 12 14.94 -20.52 -17.11
N GLY A 13 14.24 -19.49 -17.61
CA GLY A 13 14.84 -18.18 -17.89
C GLY A 13 15.17 -17.37 -16.63
N ILE A 14 14.16 -17.06 -15.82
CA ILE A 14 14.31 -16.15 -14.67
C ILE A 14 14.89 -16.88 -13.44
N TRP A 15 14.46 -18.11 -13.17
CA TRP A 15 14.93 -18.87 -12.01
C TRP A 15 16.40 -19.30 -12.16
N SER A 16 16.81 -19.72 -13.36
CA SER A 16 18.22 -20.02 -13.65
C SER A 16 19.08 -18.76 -13.59
N PHE A 17 18.57 -17.62 -14.10
CA PHE A 17 19.22 -16.33 -13.98
C PHE A 17 19.42 -15.93 -12.51
N LEU A 18 18.39 -16.06 -11.67
CA LEU A 18 18.45 -15.79 -10.22
C LEU A 18 19.43 -16.70 -9.46
N MET A 19 19.52 -17.98 -9.83
CA MET A 19 20.49 -18.90 -9.22
C MET A 19 21.93 -18.65 -9.70
N SER A 20 22.12 -18.14 -10.91
CA SER A 20 23.43 -17.77 -11.44
C SER A 20 24.01 -16.50 -10.81
N ILE A 21 23.21 -15.74 -10.06
CA ILE A 21 23.64 -14.50 -9.40
C ILE A 21 24.44 -14.84 -8.14
N ASP A 22 25.59 -14.18 -7.97
CA ASP A 22 26.41 -14.35 -6.77
C ASP A 22 25.86 -13.50 -5.63
N TRP A 23 25.12 -14.15 -4.72
CA TRP A 23 24.46 -13.46 -3.59
C TRP A 23 25.42 -12.94 -2.51
N LYS A 24 26.72 -13.20 -2.65
CA LYS A 24 27.77 -12.70 -1.75
C LYS A 24 28.22 -11.27 -2.05
N ASP A 25 27.79 -10.68 -3.16
CA ASP A 25 28.19 -9.32 -3.51
C ASP A 25 27.67 -8.28 -2.49
N PRO A 26 28.52 -7.35 -1.99
CA PRO A 26 28.14 -6.39 -0.94
C PRO A 26 26.91 -5.55 -1.27
N TRP A 27 26.74 -5.19 -2.55
CA TRP A 27 25.57 -4.47 -3.05
C TRP A 27 24.27 -5.27 -2.84
N LEU A 28 24.30 -6.58 -3.15
CA LEU A 28 23.13 -7.43 -3.07
C LEU A 28 22.72 -7.70 -1.61
N ILE A 29 23.70 -7.79 -0.72
CA ILE A 29 23.47 -7.83 0.72
C ILE A 29 22.80 -6.54 1.19
N GLY A 30 23.25 -5.38 0.71
CA GLY A 30 22.59 -4.10 0.95
C GLY A 30 21.13 -4.09 0.47
N LEU A 31 20.86 -4.67 -0.70
CA LEU A 31 19.51 -4.82 -1.26
C LEU A 31 18.60 -5.65 -0.33
N ILE A 32 19.08 -6.83 0.09
CA ILE A 32 18.35 -7.70 1.02
C ILE A 32 18.11 -6.97 2.34
N LEU A 33 19.09 -6.24 2.86
CA LEU A 33 18.94 -5.47 4.08
C LEU A 33 17.86 -4.41 3.95
N VAL A 34 17.81 -3.69 2.82
CA VAL A 34 16.74 -2.72 2.52
C VAL A 34 15.37 -3.41 2.47
N HIS A 35 15.26 -4.59 1.86
CA HIS A 35 14.01 -5.36 1.84
C HIS A 35 13.58 -5.82 3.24
N VAL A 36 14.52 -6.31 4.06
CA VAL A 36 14.23 -6.71 5.45
C VAL A 36 13.82 -5.51 6.29
N LEU A 37 14.53 -4.38 6.16
CA LEU A 37 14.21 -3.15 6.88
C LEU A 37 12.85 -2.60 6.47
N THR A 38 12.56 -2.52 5.17
CA THR A 38 11.26 -2.03 4.68
C THR A 38 10.11 -2.93 5.10
N THR A 39 10.27 -4.25 5.01
CA THR A 39 9.25 -5.22 5.45
C THR A 39 9.06 -5.16 6.97
N SER A 40 10.14 -5.13 7.74
CA SER A 40 10.09 -5.00 9.21
C SER A 40 9.41 -3.69 9.62
N THR A 41 9.77 -2.60 8.96
CA THR A 41 9.18 -1.29 9.22
C THR A 41 7.71 -1.27 8.84
N ALA A 42 7.30 -1.89 7.73
CA ALA A 42 5.90 -2.05 7.35
C ALA A 42 5.10 -2.85 8.39
N LEU A 43 5.67 -3.94 8.93
CA LEU A 43 5.05 -4.74 9.99
C LEU A 43 4.90 -3.96 11.30
N LEU A 44 5.95 -3.26 11.74
CA LEU A 44 5.93 -2.47 12.97
C LEU A 44 5.00 -1.25 12.86
N THR A 45 4.87 -0.69 11.67
CA THR A 45 4.06 0.51 11.39
C THR A 45 2.56 0.24 11.29
N ARG A 46 2.11 -1.02 11.47
CA ARG A 46 0.69 -1.39 11.33
C ARG A 46 -0.29 -0.55 12.17
N ASN A 47 0.19 0.11 13.24
CA ASN A 47 -0.60 0.98 14.09
C ASN A 47 -0.59 2.47 13.69
N CYS A 48 0.28 2.89 12.75
CA CYS A 48 0.51 4.30 12.41
C CYS A 48 0.41 4.54 10.89
N THR A 49 -0.81 4.79 10.40
CA THR A 49 -1.09 5.06 8.98
C THR A 49 -0.21 6.17 8.37
N ASN A 50 0.17 7.20 9.13
CA ASN A 50 1.04 8.26 8.62
C ASN A 50 2.44 7.76 8.24
N PHE A 51 3.02 6.89 9.07
CA PHE A 51 4.34 6.33 8.78
C PHE A 51 4.24 5.34 7.61
N GLN A 52 3.10 4.68 7.43
CA GLN A 52 2.83 3.83 6.27
C GLN A 52 2.85 4.65 4.97
N VAL A 53 2.25 5.85 4.96
CA VAL A 53 2.31 6.76 3.81
C VAL A 53 3.74 7.25 3.54
N PHE A 54 4.51 7.57 4.60
CA PHE A 54 5.92 7.92 4.44
C PHE A 54 6.73 6.77 3.81
N LEU A 55 6.55 5.55 4.31
CA LEU A 55 7.21 4.35 3.79
C LEU A 55 6.84 4.08 2.32
N PHE A 56 5.58 4.32 1.94
CA PHE A 56 5.15 4.25 0.55
C PHE A 56 5.90 5.24 -0.35
N LEU A 57 6.03 6.49 0.07
CA LEU A 57 6.77 7.50 -0.70
C LEU A 57 8.25 7.14 -0.83
N VAL A 58 8.88 6.63 0.24
CA VAL A 58 10.27 6.16 0.21
C VAL A 58 10.43 5.01 -0.77
N LEU A 59 9.52 4.02 -0.76
CA LEU A 59 9.55 2.89 -1.69
C LEU A 59 9.38 3.33 -3.14
N LEU A 60 8.47 4.27 -3.42
CA LEU A 60 8.29 4.84 -4.77
C LEU A 60 9.55 5.58 -5.24
N SER A 61 10.16 6.40 -4.38
CA SER A 61 11.43 7.05 -4.70
C SER A 61 12.52 6.03 -5.02
N PHE A 62 12.62 4.95 -4.24
CA PHE A 62 13.58 3.88 -4.50
C PHE A 62 13.36 3.19 -5.86
N VAL A 63 12.12 2.88 -6.22
CA VAL A 63 11.79 2.32 -7.55
C VAL A 63 12.14 3.30 -8.67
N TYR A 64 11.85 4.58 -8.49
CA TYR A 64 12.22 5.62 -9.46
C TYR A 64 13.74 5.72 -9.64
N PHE A 65 14.51 5.72 -8.54
CA PHE A 65 15.96 5.75 -8.61
C PHE A 65 16.60 4.42 -9.05
N SER A 66 15.82 3.33 -9.10
CA SER A 66 16.37 2.01 -9.43
C SER A 66 16.98 1.95 -10.83
N GLU A 67 16.41 2.68 -11.79
CA GLU A 67 16.94 2.81 -13.15
C GLU A 67 18.25 3.60 -13.18
N SER A 68 18.32 4.73 -12.48
CA SER A 68 19.56 5.51 -12.36
C SER A 68 20.67 4.75 -11.63
N ILE A 69 20.32 3.96 -10.61
CA ILE A 69 21.27 3.07 -9.91
C ILE A 69 21.74 1.96 -10.85
N ASN A 70 20.83 1.38 -11.65
CA ASN A 70 21.16 0.36 -12.64
C ASN A 70 22.15 0.89 -13.69
N GLU A 71 21.91 2.07 -14.26
CA GLU A 71 22.82 2.70 -15.23
C GLU A 71 24.19 3.02 -14.60
N TYR A 72 24.20 3.57 -13.38
CA TYR A 72 25.45 3.88 -12.68
C TYR A 72 26.26 2.61 -12.37
N ALA A 73 25.58 1.55 -11.96
CA ALA A 73 26.19 0.25 -11.69
C ALA A 73 26.62 -0.45 -12.98
N ALA A 74 25.88 -0.29 -14.09
CA ALA A 74 26.28 -0.75 -15.41
C ALA A 74 27.49 0.03 -15.96
N ALA A 75 27.67 1.30 -15.60
CA ALA A 75 28.87 2.07 -15.96
C ALA A 75 30.09 1.70 -15.10
N ASN A 76 29.88 1.34 -13.83
CA ASN A 76 30.93 1.00 -12.86
C ASN A 76 31.01 -0.50 -12.53
N TRP A 77 30.52 -1.36 -13.43
CA TRP A 77 30.32 -2.79 -13.18
C TRP A 77 31.58 -3.49 -12.68
N LYS A 78 32.77 -3.12 -13.19
CA LYS A 78 34.06 -3.69 -12.76
C LYS A 78 34.39 -3.50 -11.28
N THR A 79 33.87 -2.47 -10.65
CA THR A 79 34.10 -2.17 -9.23
C THR A 79 32.99 -2.76 -8.36
N PHE A 80 31.80 -2.98 -8.93
CA PHE A 80 30.59 -3.36 -8.22
C PHE A 80 30.30 -4.86 -8.23
N SER A 81 30.63 -5.57 -9.29
CA SER A 81 30.39 -7.02 -9.40
C SER A 81 31.36 -7.70 -10.36
N LYS A 82 31.67 -8.96 -10.11
CA LYS A 82 32.55 -9.76 -10.99
C LYS A 82 31.88 -10.08 -12.35
N GLN A 83 30.56 -9.94 -12.43
CA GLN A 83 29.76 -10.19 -13.63
C GLN A 83 28.83 -9.00 -13.91
N GLN A 84 28.53 -8.74 -15.17
CA GLN A 84 27.65 -7.64 -15.59
C GLN A 84 26.18 -8.04 -15.37
N TYR A 85 25.71 -7.93 -14.12
CA TYR A 85 24.30 -8.16 -13.75
C TYR A 85 23.38 -7.01 -14.15
N PHE A 86 23.93 -5.80 -14.27
CA PHE A 86 23.22 -4.60 -14.67
C PHE A 86 23.22 -4.51 -16.20
N ASP A 87 22.06 -4.74 -16.79
CA ASP A 87 21.82 -4.63 -18.21
C ASP A 87 20.98 -3.39 -18.50
N ASN A 88 21.09 -2.81 -19.70
CA ASN A 88 20.32 -1.61 -20.10
C ASN A 88 18.80 -1.86 -20.04
N ASN A 89 18.37 -3.12 -20.13
CA ASN A 89 16.96 -3.50 -20.06
C ASN A 89 16.39 -3.48 -18.62
N GLY A 90 17.24 -3.32 -17.59
CA GLY A 90 16.79 -3.27 -16.20
C GLY A 90 16.11 -4.53 -15.68
N LEU A 91 16.22 -5.67 -16.39
CA LEU A 91 15.51 -6.91 -16.06
C LEU A 91 15.85 -7.42 -14.66
N PHE A 92 17.13 -7.37 -14.29
CA PHE A 92 17.61 -7.79 -12.97
C PHE A 92 17.05 -6.92 -11.85
N ILE A 93 17.23 -5.60 -11.96
CA ILE A 93 16.70 -4.64 -11.00
C ILE A 93 15.18 -4.75 -10.94
N SER A 94 14.48 -4.75 -12.07
CA SER A 94 13.02 -4.89 -12.09
C SER A 94 12.53 -6.18 -11.41
N THR A 95 13.18 -7.32 -11.66
CA THR A 95 12.74 -8.60 -11.07
C THR A 95 13.08 -8.70 -9.58
N VAL A 96 14.33 -8.44 -9.20
CA VAL A 96 14.81 -8.66 -7.83
C VAL A 96 14.39 -7.52 -6.90
N PHE A 97 14.42 -6.29 -7.42
CA PHE A 97 14.11 -5.09 -6.63
C PHE A 97 12.63 -4.72 -6.69
N SER A 98 12.03 -4.68 -7.89
CA SER A 98 10.66 -4.18 -8.02
C SER A 98 9.61 -5.19 -7.57
N ILE A 99 9.77 -6.51 -7.76
CA ILE A 99 8.73 -7.48 -7.33
C ILE A 99 8.45 -7.40 -5.82
N PRO A 100 9.45 -7.46 -4.91
CA PRO A 100 9.19 -7.36 -3.47
C PRO A 100 8.65 -5.99 -3.07
N ILE A 101 9.13 -4.92 -3.71
CA ILE A 101 8.67 -3.55 -3.41
C ILE A 101 7.24 -3.33 -3.88
N LEU A 102 6.89 -3.79 -5.08
CA LEU A 102 5.54 -3.70 -5.62
C LEU A 102 4.56 -4.52 -4.79
N LEU A 103 4.96 -5.70 -4.32
CA LEU A 103 4.13 -6.49 -3.42
C LEU A 103 3.90 -5.75 -2.09
N ASN A 104 4.95 -5.16 -1.51
CA ASN A 104 4.81 -4.30 -0.33
C ASN A 104 3.88 -3.11 -0.62
N CYS A 105 4.05 -2.40 -1.72
CA CYS A 105 3.19 -1.29 -2.15
C CYS A 105 1.73 -1.73 -2.30
N MET A 106 1.47 -2.90 -2.88
CA MET A 106 0.12 -3.45 -3.05
C MET A 106 -0.56 -3.71 -1.70
N LEU A 107 0.16 -4.29 -0.74
CA LEU A 107 -0.34 -4.47 0.63
C LEU A 107 -0.59 -3.15 1.36
N LEU A 108 0.29 -2.15 1.16
CA LEU A 108 0.11 -0.81 1.72
C LEU A 108 -1.16 -0.14 1.18
N ILE A 109 -1.36 -0.18 -0.14
CA ILE A 109 -2.54 0.38 -0.80
C ILE A 109 -3.80 -0.32 -0.29
N GLY A 110 -3.80 -1.65 -0.15
CA GLY A 110 -4.94 -2.38 0.40
C GLY A 110 -5.31 -1.94 1.82
N THR A 111 -4.32 -1.77 2.70
CA THR A 111 -4.53 -1.32 4.08
C THR A 111 -5.01 0.14 4.15
N TRP A 112 -4.45 1.00 3.29
CA TRP A 112 -4.84 2.40 3.20
C TRP A 112 -6.26 2.57 2.67
N LEU A 113 -6.63 1.84 1.62
CA LEU A 113 -8.00 1.83 1.09
C LEU A 113 -9.00 1.39 2.14
N TYR A 114 -8.70 0.32 2.89
CA TYR A 114 -9.53 -0.12 3.99
C TYR A 114 -9.70 0.97 5.06
N SER A 115 -8.59 1.60 5.47
CA SER A 115 -8.62 2.69 6.46
C SER A 115 -9.43 3.90 5.95
N SER A 116 -9.28 4.26 4.68
CA SER A 116 -10.03 5.35 4.04
C SER A 116 -11.53 5.06 4.02
N THR A 117 -11.93 3.84 3.69
CA THR A 117 -13.33 3.41 3.76
C THR A 117 -13.86 3.47 5.19
N GLN A 118 -13.09 3.03 6.19
CA GLN A 118 -13.49 3.10 7.61
C GLN A 118 -13.67 4.54 8.10
N ILE A 119 -12.78 5.47 7.71
CA ILE A 119 -12.92 6.89 8.02
C ILE A 119 -14.20 7.44 7.37
N MET A 120 -14.45 7.13 6.10
CA MET A 120 -15.66 7.57 5.40
C MET A 120 -16.94 7.05 6.08
N VAL A 121 -16.97 5.76 6.44
CA VAL A 121 -18.11 5.16 7.16
C VAL A 121 -18.31 5.85 8.50
N THR A 122 -17.25 6.03 9.28
CA THR A 122 -17.30 6.69 10.59
C THR A 122 -17.80 8.13 10.49
N LEU A 123 -17.33 8.89 9.50
CA LEU A 123 -17.80 10.25 9.24
C LEU A 123 -19.27 10.28 8.83
N LYS A 124 -19.71 9.37 7.97
CA LYS A 124 -21.12 9.24 7.59
C LYS A 124 -22.00 8.90 8.80
N THR A 125 -21.57 7.96 9.65
CA THR A 125 -22.28 7.60 10.87
C THR A 125 -22.34 8.76 11.87
N ALA A 126 -21.23 9.49 12.04
CA ALA A 126 -21.18 10.67 12.91
C ALA A 126 -22.11 11.79 12.40
N GLN A 127 -22.10 12.06 11.09
CA GLN A 127 -22.99 13.03 10.45
C GLN A 127 -24.47 12.66 10.61
N LEU A 128 -24.83 11.38 10.43
CA LEU A 128 -26.20 10.91 10.66
C LEU A 128 -26.61 11.08 12.13
N LYS A 129 -25.74 10.72 13.07
CA LYS A 129 -25.99 10.88 14.50
C LYS A 129 -26.20 12.34 14.90
N GLU A 130 -25.42 13.26 14.32
CA GLU A 130 -25.59 14.69 14.56
C GLU A 130 -26.90 15.24 13.97
N ARG A 131 -27.27 14.82 12.75
CA ARG A 131 -28.56 15.18 12.14
C ARG A 131 -29.74 14.70 12.98
N ALA A 132 -29.75 13.44 13.41
CA ALA A 132 -30.79 12.89 14.28
C ALA A 132 -30.87 13.66 15.61
N ARG A 133 -29.73 14.06 16.21
CA ARG A 133 -29.72 14.87 17.44
C ARG A 133 -30.33 16.26 17.22
N ARG A 134 -30.05 16.89 16.08
CA ARG A 134 -30.63 18.20 15.70
C ARG A 134 -32.14 18.11 15.50
N GLU A 135 -32.62 17.08 14.82
CA GLU A 135 -34.06 16.83 14.61
C GLU A 135 -34.80 16.59 15.93
N ASN A 136 -34.25 15.76 16.83
CA ASN A 136 -34.85 15.51 18.15
C ASN A 136 -34.87 16.77 19.04
N SER A 137 -33.83 17.60 18.97
CA SER A 137 -33.76 18.88 19.70
C SER A 137 -34.77 19.90 19.15
N ALA A 138 -34.98 19.93 17.84
CA ALA A 138 -35.99 20.76 17.20
C ALA A 138 -37.42 20.30 17.53
N ALA A 139 -37.67 18.99 17.58
CA ALA A 139 -38.97 18.42 17.98
C ALA A 139 -39.32 18.71 19.45
N THR A 140 -38.32 18.74 20.34
CA THR A 140 -38.53 19.04 21.78
C THR A 140 -38.76 20.54 22.03
N THR A 141 -38.30 21.41 21.13
CA THR A 141 -38.46 22.87 21.22
C THR A 141 -39.69 23.38 20.44
N ALA A 142 -40.41 22.51 19.73
CA ALA A 142 -41.67 22.88 19.11
C ALA A 142 -42.65 23.37 20.21
N PRO A 143 -43.20 24.59 20.12
CA PRO A 143 -44.10 25.10 21.14
C PRO A 143 -45.27 24.13 21.26
N ILE A 144 -45.50 23.63 22.47
CA ILE A 144 -46.78 23.08 22.89
C ILE A 144 -47.80 24.20 22.72
N THR A 145 -48.35 24.33 21.50
CA THR A 145 -49.51 25.18 21.25
C THR A 145 -50.62 24.60 22.11
N PRO A 146 -51.11 25.30 23.14
CA PRO A 146 -52.19 24.79 23.96
C PRO A 146 -53.39 24.63 23.02
N SER A 147 -53.86 23.38 22.91
CA SER A 147 -55.07 23.02 22.18
C SER A 147 -56.19 23.99 22.55
N ALA A 148 -56.66 24.76 21.57
CA ALA A 148 -57.75 25.73 21.68
C ALA A 148 -59.13 25.07 21.90
N ALA A 149 -59.19 23.94 22.60
CA ALA A 149 -60.40 23.15 22.83
C ALA A 149 -61.10 23.46 24.19
N ALA A 150 -60.53 24.31 25.04
CA ALA A 150 -61.07 24.57 26.39
C ALA A 150 -61.96 25.82 26.50
N LYS A 151 -62.50 26.35 25.39
CA LYS A 151 -63.30 27.59 25.40
C LYS A 151 -64.83 27.43 25.32
N ASN A 152 -65.37 26.21 25.38
CA ASN A 152 -66.82 25.94 25.24
C ASN A 152 -67.44 25.16 26.42
N LEU A 153 -66.97 25.32 27.66
CA LEU A 153 -67.58 24.61 28.82
C LEU A 153 -67.87 25.49 30.05
N LYS A 154 -67.67 26.81 29.96
CA LYS A 154 -68.16 27.80 30.93
C LYS A 154 -68.49 29.01 30.05
N GLU A 155 -69.73 29.43 29.85
CA GLU A 155 -70.76 29.75 30.84
C GLU A 155 -72.14 29.51 30.19
N GLU A 156 -72.88 28.53 30.72
CA GLU A 156 -74.35 28.46 30.75
C GLU A 156 -74.80 28.99 32.13
#